data_AF-A0A9X8DQR8-F1
#
_entry.id   AF-A0A9X8DQR8-F1
#
_cell.length_a   1.000
_cell.length_b   1.000
_cell.length_c   1.000
_cell.angle_alpha   90.00
_cell.angle_beta   90.00
_cell.angle_gamma   90.00
#
_symmetry.space_group_name_H-M   'P 1'
#
loop_
_entity.id
_entity.type
_entity.pdbx_description
1 polymer ?
#
loop_
_entity_poly.entity_id
_entity_poly.type
_entity_poly.pdbx_seq_one_letter_code
_entity_poly.pdbx_strand_id
1 'polypeptide(L)'
;MIRRHGCSLILANDPDADRLAVAELLPTGDWHLFTGNEIGTLLGFWEYTQYMKQHPTADKSKLYVVTSTVSSKMLRAIALREGFNFVETLTGYIHYISMKKN
;
A
#
# COMPACT_ATOMS: atom_id res chain seq x y z
N MET A 1 28.40 5.94 4.26
CA MET A 1 28.20 4.49 4.51
C MET A 1 27.42 3.81 3.37
N ILE A 2 26.26 4.34 2.99
CA ILE A 2 25.34 3.75 1.98
C ILE A 2 25.91 3.80 0.54
N ARG A 3 26.41 4.96 0.09
CA ARG A 3 27.09 5.09 -1.22
C ARG A 3 28.35 4.23 -1.37
N ARG A 4 28.99 3.90 -0.24
CA ARG A 4 30.24 3.13 -0.22
C ARG A 4 30.02 1.63 -0.50
N HIS A 5 28.78 1.16 -0.39
CA HIS A 5 28.38 -0.23 -0.65
C HIS A 5 27.46 -0.37 -1.88
N GLY A 6 27.24 0.71 -2.64
CA GLY A 6 26.35 0.69 -3.81
C GLY A 6 24.87 0.46 -3.49
N CYS A 7 24.44 0.69 -2.24
CA CYS A 7 23.04 0.54 -1.86
C CYS A 7 22.21 1.72 -2.37
N SER A 8 21.15 1.43 -3.14
CA SER A 8 20.19 2.42 -3.66
C SER A 8 18.89 2.49 -2.86
N LEU A 9 18.67 1.59 -1.90
CA LEU A 9 17.44 1.53 -1.10
C LEU A 9 17.76 1.53 0.40
N ILE A 10 16.98 2.30 1.15
CA ILE A 10 17.01 2.36 2.62
C ILE A 10 15.63 1.96 3.14
N LEU A 11 15.63 1.07 4.13
CA LEU A 11 14.45 0.66 4.89
C LEU A 11 14.76 0.94 6.37
N ALA A 12 13.91 1.69 7.04
CA ALA A 12 14.03 1.98 8.46
C ALA A 12 12.71 1.64 9.15
N ASN A 13 12.79 0.87 10.23
CA ASN A 13 11.65 0.50 11.05
C ASN A 13 11.84 1.09 12.45
N ASP A 14 10.75 1.44 13.14
CA ASP A 14 10.83 1.85 14.54
C ASP A 14 11.00 0.65 15.50
N PRO A 15 11.42 0.86 16.76
CA PRO A 15 11.76 -0.23 17.67
C PRO A 15 10.60 -1.17 18.03
N ASP A 16 9.37 -0.68 17.98
CA ASP A 16 8.11 -1.42 18.18
C ASP A 16 7.55 -2.04 16.88
N ALA A 17 8.23 -1.83 15.76
CA ALA A 17 7.98 -2.43 14.46
C ALA A 17 6.62 -2.06 13.81
N ASP A 18 6.04 -0.91 14.17
CA ASP A 18 4.75 -0.45 13.67
C ASP A 18 4.85 0.66 12.59
N ARG A 19 6.05 1.20 12.34
CA ARG A 19 6.31 2.19 11.28
C ARG A 19 7.47 1.80 10.37
N LEU A 20 7.20 1.86 9.07
CA LEU A 20 8.21 1.70 8.03
C LEU A 20 8.45 3.02 7.30
N ALA A 21 9.71 3.43 7.21
CA ALA A 21 10.18 4.49 6.32
C ALA A 21 11.06 3.90 5.21
N VAL A 22 10.87 4.39 3.99
CA VAL A 22 11.59 3.92 2.79
C VAL A 22 12.16 5.10 2.03
N ALA A 23 13.40 4.98 1.55
CA ALA A 23 14.01 5.95 0.66
C ALA A 23 14.82 5.28 -0.46
N GLU A 24 14.71 5.81 -1.67
CA GLU A 24 15.44 5.35 -2.86
C GLU A 24 16.40 6.44 -3.37
N LEU A 25 17.61 6.03 -3.76
CA LEU A 25 18.57 6.87 -4.43
C LEU A 25 18.27 6.88 -5.94
N LEU A 26 17.87 8.04 -6.44
CA LEU A 26 17.57 8.23 -7.86
C LEU A 26 18.86 8.26 -8.69
N PRO A 27 18.79 7.96 -10.00
CA PRO A 27 19.92 8.11 -10.92
C PRO A 27 20.51 9.53 -10.96
N THR A 28 19.73 10.55 -10.61
CA THR A 28 20.20 11.95 -10.48
C THR A 28 21.16 12.14 -9.31
N GLY A 29 21.18 11.21 -8.36
CA GLY A 29 21.95 11.29 -7.12
C GLY A 29 21.15 11.82 -5.92
N ASP A 30 19.87 12.18 -6.11
CA ASP A 30 18.95 12.64 -5.07
C ASP A 30 18.25 11.48 -4.36
N TRP A 31 17.82 11.71 -3.12
CA TRP A 31 17.01 10.75 -2.39
C TRP A 31 15.52 11.08 -2.54
N HIS A 32 14.75 10.08 -2.95
CA HIS A 32 13.30 10.11 -2.89
C HIS A 32 12.83 9.41 -1.61
N LEU A 33 12.11 10.13 -0.75
CA LEU A 33 11.50 9.57 0.45
C LEU A 33 10.05 9.22 0.14
N PHE A 34 9.70 7.96 0.35
CA PHE A 34 8.33 7.50 0.19
C PHE A 34 7.49 7.91 1.39
N THR A 35 6.32 8.45 1.13
CA THR A 35 5.28 8.64 2.14
C THR A 35 4.66 7.29 2.52
N GLY A 36 4.09 7.20 3.73
CA GLY A 36 3.35 5.99 4.15
C GLY A 36 2.20 5.63 3.20
N ASN A 37 1.62 6.64 2.54
CA ASN A 37 0.59 6.45 1.53
C ASN A 37 1.10 5.76 0.25
N GLU A 38 2.28 6.15 -0.23
CA GLU A 38 2.91 5.51 -1.38
C GLU A 38 3.32 4.08 -1.04
N ILE A 39 3.91 3.86 0.14
CA ILE A 39 4.27 2.52 0.63
C ILE A 39 3.01 1.63 0.71
N GLY A 40 1.95 2.10 1.37
CA GLY A 40 0.69 1.36 1.49
C GLY A 40 0.04 1.07 0.14
N THR A 41 0.14 2.00 -0.81
CA THR A 41 -0.36 1.78 -2.19
C THR A 41 0.44 0.71 -2.91
N LEU A 42 1.78 0.73 -2.81
CA LEU A 42 2.65 -0.27 -3.42
C LEU A 42 2.37 -1.67 -2.86
N LEU A 43 2.24 -1.79 -1.54
CA LEU A 43 1.92 -3.06 -0.87
C LEU A 43 0.53 -3.57 -1.27
N GLY A 44 -0.50 -2.71 -1.23
CA GLY A 44 -1.86 -3.10 -1.62
C GLY A 44 -1.94 -3.53 -3.09
N PHE A 45 -1.23 -2.86 -3.99
CA PHE A 45 -1.18 -3.25 -5.39
C PHE A 45 -0.40 -4.56 -5.61
N TRP A 46 0.68 -4.77 -4.87
CA TRP A 46 1.44 -6.01 -4.91
C TRP A 46 0.57 -7.20 -4.46
N GLU A 47 -0.13 -7.09 -3.33
CA GLU A 47 -1.06 -8.12 -2.84
C GLU A 47 -2.14 -8.46 -3.88
N TYR A 48 -2.80 -7.44 -4.44
CA TYR A 48 -3.78 -7.64 -5.52
C TYR A 48 -3.15 -8.39 -6.72
N THR A 49 -1.95 -7.99 -7.13
CA THR A 49 -1.25 -8.62 -8.25
C THR A 49 -0.90 -10.08 -7.97
N GLN A 50 -0.44 -10.40 -6.76
CA GLN A 50 -0.15 -11.80 -6.38
C GLN A 50 -1.43 -12.62 -6.33
N TYR A 51 -2.51 -12.08 -5.78
CA TYR A 51 -3.81 -12.75 -5.73
C TYR A 51 -4.31 -13.10 -7.15
N MET A 52 -4.28 -12.14 -8.08
CA MET A 52 -4.72 -12.38 -9.45
C MET A 52 -3.81 -13.37 -10.21
N LYS A 53 -2.52 -13.45 -9.87
CA LYS A 53 -1.63 -14.49 -10.43
C LYS A 53 -2.02 -15.90 -9.95
N GLN A 54 -2.41 -16.03 -8.69
CA GLN A 54 -2.84 -17.30 -8.10
C GLN A 54 -4.28 -17.68 -8.51
N HIS A 55 -5.13 -16.67 -8.78
CA HIS A 55 -6.53 -16.84 -9.17
C HIS A 55 -6.87 -16.03 -10.43
N PRO A 56 -6.39 -16.43 -11.62
CA PRO A 56 -6.56 -15.64 -12.85
C PRO A 56 -8.02 -15.44 -13.27
N THR A 57 -8.90 -16.34 -12.85
CA THR A 57 -10.34 -16.33 -13.15
C THR A 57 -11.19 -15.76 -12.01
N ALA A 58 -10.57 -15.20 -10.97
CA ALA A 58 -11.29 -14.58 -9.88
C ALA A 58 -12.17 -13.42 -10.38
N ASP A 59 -13.40 -13.39 -9.89
CA ASP A 59 -14.32 -12.30 -10.14
C ASP A 59 -13.89 -11.07 -9.35
N LYS A 60 -13.30 -10.10 -10.04
CA LYS A 60 -12.78 -8.86 -9.44
C LYS A 60 -13.86 -8.04 -8.74
N SER A 61 -15.13 -8.18 -9.15
CA SER A 61 -16.26 -7.50 -8.50
C SER A 61 -16.53 -7.99 -7.07
N LYS A 62 -15.90 -9.09 -6.66
CA LYS A 62 -15.94 -9.62 -5.29
C LYS A 62 -14.70 -9.27 -4.46
N LEU A 63 -13.74 -8.57 -5.05
CA LEU A 63 -12.54 -8.11 -4.36
C LEU A 63 -12.77 -6.72 -3.80
N TYR A 64 -12.29 -6.50 -2.58
CA TYR A 64 -12.44 -5.26 -1.85
C TYR A 64 -11.10 -4.83 -1.27
N VAL A 65 -10.74 -3.57 -1.51
CA VAL A 65 -9.68 -2.89 -0.77
C VAL A 65 -10.34 -1.88 0.16
N VAL A 66 -9.98 -1.95 1.44
CA VAL A 66 -10.50 -1.07 2.48
C VAL A 66 -9.37 -0.17 2.96
N THR A 67 -9.57 1.13 2.93
CA THR A 67 -8.57 2.11 3.41
C THR A 67 -9.19 3.10 4.38
N SER A 68 -8.36 3.74 5.20
CA SER A 68 -8.82 4.82 6.07
C SER A 68 -8.99 6.13 5.30
N THR A 69 -9.83 7.05 5.79
CA THR A 69 -10.05 8.39 5.17
C THR A 69 -8.79 9.26 5.10
N VAL A 70 -7.78 8.99 5.94
CA VAL A 70 -6.49 9.70 5.90
C VAL A 70 -5.47 9.04 4.96
N SER A 71 -5.80 7.87 4.42
CA SER A 71 -4.98 7.15 3.44
C SER A 71 -5.23 7.72 2.03
N SER A 72 -4.18 7.78 1.21
CA SER A 72 -4.23 8.37 -0.12
C SER A 72 -5.23 7.71 -1.07
N LYS A 73 -5.88 8.53 -1.91
CA LYS A 73 -6.79 8.12 -3.00
C LYS A 73 -6.11 7.33 -4.13
N MET A 74 -4.80 7.08 -4.04
CA MET A 74 -4.05 6.32 -5.05
C MET A 74 -4.58 4.89 -5.21
N LEU A 75 -4.90 4.18 -4.11
CA LEU A 75 -5.50 2.84 -4.19
C LEU A 75 -6.89 2.86 -4.83
N ARG A 76 -7.66 3.94 -4.66
CA ARG A 76 -8.95 4.12 -5.35
C ARG A 76 -8.77 4.20 -6.87
N ALA A 77 -7.73 4.90 -7.34
CA ALA A 77 -7.44 4.99 -8.77
C ALA A 77 -7.06 3.62 -9.36
N ILE A 78 -6.28 2.83 -8.61
CA ILE A 78 -5.94 1.45 -8.99
C ILE A 78 -7.20 0.58 -9.05
N ALA A 79 -8.05 0.65 -8.02
CA ALA A 79 -9.30 -0.11 -7.96
C ALA A 79 -10.21 0.17 -9.17
N LEU A 80 -10.36 1.45 -9.52
CA LEU A 80 -11.16 1.87 -10.68
C LEU A 80 -10.58 1.35 -11.99
N ARG A 81 -9.26 1.36 -12.14
CA ARG A 81 -8.57 0.85 -13.34
C ARG A 81 -8.70 -0.66 -13.47
N GLU A 82 -8.55 -1.37 -12.37
CA GLU A 82 -8.46 -2.84 -12.33
C GLU A 82 -9.84 -3.52 -12.25
N GLY A 83 -10.87 -2.79 -11.80
CA GLY A 83 -12.24 -3.27 -11.73
C GLY A 83 -12.62 -3.97 -10.42
N PHE A 84 -11.92 -3.67 -9.32
CA PHE A 84 -12.25 -4.15 -7.97
C PHE A 84 -12.83 -3.04 -7.10
N ASN A 85 -13.48 -3.41 -5.99
CA ASN A 85 -14.16 -2.44 -5.14
C ASN A 85 -13.19 -1.73 -4.20
N PHE A 86 -13.45 -0.45 -3.97
CA PHE A 86 -12.73 0.37 -3.00
C PHE A 86 -13.71 0.90 -1.96
N VAL A 87 -13.36 0.73 -0.68
CA VAL A 87 -14.15 1.17 0.45
C VAL A 87 -13.29 2.06 1.34
N GLU A 88 -13.79 3.25 1.64
CA GLU A 88 -13.16 4.17 2.58
C GLU A 88 -13.89 4.11 3.92
N THR A 89 -13.14 4.00 5.02
CA THR A 89 -13.68 4.01 6.39
C THR A 89 -13.05 5.13 7.20
N LEU A 90 -13.82 5.67 8.15
CA LEU A 90 -13.28 6.58 9.17
C LEU A 90 -12.16 5.89 9.95
N THR A 91 -11.14 6.66 10.33
CA THR A 91 -10.02 6.20 11.14
C THR A 91 -10.50 5.74 12.52
N GLY A 92 -10.24 4.48 12.86
CA GLY A 92 -10.57 3.89 14.16
C GLY A 92 -10.92 2.41 14.06
N TYR A 93 -10.25 1.59 14.86
CA TYR A 93 -10.36 0.12 14.93
C TYR A 93 -11.82 -0.40 15.06
N ILE A 94 -12.73 0.44 15.56
CA ILE A 94 -14.13 0.10 15.87
C ILE A 94 -15.02 -0.01 14.61
N HIS A 95 -14.72 0.73 13.53
CA HIS A 95 -15.57 0.68 12.33
C HIS A 95 -15.37 -0.58 11.47
N TYR A 96 -14.19 -1.19 11.50
CA TYR A 96 -13.89 -2.44 10.78
C TYR A 96 -14.83 -3.59 11.17
N ILE A 97 -15.18 -3.70 12.46
CA ILE A 97 -16.04 -4.76 12.99
C ILE A 97 -17.51 -4.53 12.61
N SER A 98 -17.94 -3.27 12.39
CA SER A 98 -19.32 -2.94 12.05
C SER A 98 -19.71 -3.32 10.61
N MET A 99 -18.75 -3.37 9.68
CA MET A 99 -19.04 -3.72 8.28
C MET A 99 -19.30 -5.22 8.05
N LYS A 100 -19.02 -6.08 9.03
CA LYS A 100 -19.36 -7.52 9.00
C LYS A 100 -20.77 -7.86 9.50
N LYS A 101 -21.58 -6.87 9.89
CA LYS A 101 -22.92 -7.09 10.50
C LYS A 101 -24.11 -6.86 9.58
N ASN A 102 -23.91 -6.56 8.30
CA ASN A 102 -24.98 -6.45 7.30
C ASN A 102 -24.77 -7.40 6.14
#